data_AF-A0AAU4R5V8-F1
#
_entry.id   AF-A0AAU4R5V8-F1
#
_cell.length_a   1.000
_cell.length_b   1.000
_cell.length_c   1.000
_cell.angle_alpha   90.00
_cell.angle_beta   90.00
_cell.angle_gamma   90.00
#
_symmetry.space_group_name_H-M   'P 1'
#
loop_
_entity.id
_entity.type
_entity.pdbx_description
1 polymer ?
#
loop_
_entity_poly.entity_id
_entity_poly.type
_entity_poly.pdbx_seq_one_letter_code
_entity_poly.pdbx_strand_id
1 'polypeptide(L)'
;MTTTGVRSASMIRRARVLLALDTSAGAVAPRVVIADRVGVSCDTVRLISKRYAETGGDVWATVGRKARALPPVPSAVTGEVEARLIALACSTPPKGHARWSLRLLEKHVALVEDIPDLDHSTIGRVLKKRNCVLM
;
A
#
# COMPACT_ATOMS: atom_id res chain seq x y z
N MET A 1 -25.02 -18.69 2.99
CA MET A 1 -23.93 -18.29 2.07
C MET A 1 -23.91 -16.77 2.03
N THR A 2 -22.84 -16.10 2.46
CA THR A 2 -22.76 -14.64 2.39
C THR A 2 -22.16 -14.21 1.07
N THR A 3 -23.00 -13.60 0.22
CA THR A 3 -22.76 -13.39 -1.21
C THR A 3 -22.04 -12.07 -1.54
N THR A 4 -21.66 -11.27 -0.54
CA THR A 4 -20.87 -10.05 -0.76
C THR A 4 -20.07 -9.71 0.51
N GLY A 5 -18.74 -9.83 0.44
CA GLY A 5 -17.85 -9.46 1.52
C GLY A 5 -16.51 -8.96 1.00
N VAL A 6 -16.25 -7.66 1.10
CA VAL A 6 -15.00 -7.00 0.64
C VAL A 6 -13.87 -7.14 1.68
N ARG A 7 -13.77 -8.31 2.33
CA ARG A 7 -12.79 -8.56 3.40
C ARG A 7 -11.86 -9.70 3.01
N SER A 8 -10.55 -9.47 3.20
CA SER A 8 -9.54 -10.46 2.84
C SER A 8 -9.75 -11.78 3.60
N ALA A 9 -9.46 -12.92 2.94
CA ALA A 9 -9.55 -14.24 3.56
C ALA A 9 -8.72 -14.34 4.86
N SER A 10 -7.57 -13.66 4.92
CA SER A 10 -6.73 -13.60 6.12
C SER A 10 -7.42 -12.89 7.29
N MET A 11 -8.19 -11.83 7.01
CA MET A 11 -8.96 -11.11 8.03
C MET A 11 -10.06 -12.02 8.60
N ILE A 12 -10.84 -12.68 7.73
CA ILE A 12 -11.91 -13.60 8.15
C ILE A 12 -11.33 -14.74 9.00
N ARG A 13 -10.18 -15.29 8.60
CA ARG A 13 -9.52 -16.37 9.34
C ARG A 13 -9.09 -15.93 10.74
N ARG A 14 -8.50 -14.74 10.89
CA ARG A 14 -8.13 -14.18 12.19
C ARG A 14 -9.35 -13.95 13.09
N ALA A 15 -10.45 -13.43 12.54
CA ALA A 15 -11.69 -13.25 13.28
C ALA A 15 -12.26 -14.58 13.79
N ARG A 16 -12.25 -15.64 12.96
CA ARG A 16 -12.70 -16.98 13.37
C ARG A 16 -11.86 -17.57 14.50
N VAL A 17 -10.54 -17.34 14.48
CA VAL A 17 -9.66 -17.74 15.60
C VAL A 17 -10.03 -17.00 16.88
N LEU A 18 -10.24 -15.68 16.84
CA LEU A 18 -10.65 -14.92 18.03
C LEU A 18 -12.01 -15.38 18.57
N LEU A 19 -12.98 -15.61 17.67
CA LEU A 19 -14.29 -16.14 18.05
C LEU A 19 -14.20 -17.52 18.71
N ALA A 20 -13.29 -18.39 18.25
CA ALA A 20 -13.08 -19.71 18.84
C ALA A 20 -12.35 -19.66 20.20
N LEU A 21 -11.71 -18.53 20.52
CA LEU A 21 -11.03 -18.27 21.80
C LEU A 21 -11.88 -17.44 22.77
N ASP A 22 -13.10 -17.06 22.37
CA ASP A 22 -14.00 -16.27 23.18
C ASP A 22 -14.60 -17.12 24.30
N THR A 23 -14.31 -16.73 25.55
CA THR A 23 -14.78 -17.42 26.75
C THR A 23 -16.23 -17.08 27.09
N SER A 24 -16.80 -16.01 26.52
CA SER A 24 -18.20 -15.65 26.74
C SER A 24 -19.17 -16.68 26.13
N ALA A 25 -18.71 -17.41 25.11
CA ALA A 25 -19.46 -18.47 24.45
C ALA A 25 -19.30 -19.85 25.13
N GLY A 26 -18.49 -19.97 26.18
CA GLY A 26 -18.27 -21.20 26.94
C GLY A 26 -16.80 -21.60 27.08
N ALA A 27 -16.56 -22.87 27.41
CA ALA A 27 -15.22 -23.42 27.60
C ALA A 27 -14.44 -23.42 26.28
N VAL A 28 -13.25 -22.80 26.30
CA VAL A 28 -12.38 -22.70 25.12
C VAL A 28 -11.73 -24.05 24.85
N ALA A 29 -11.86 -24.53 23.61
CA ALA A 29 -11.26 -25.79 23.19
C ALA A 29 -9.72 -25.72 23.16
N PRO A 30 -9.01 -26.85 23.23
CA PRO A 30 -7.56 -26.89 23.06
C PRO A 30 -7.14 -26.26 21.72
N ARG A 31 -5.98 -25.60 21.71
CA ARG A 31 -5.49 -24.85 20.52
C ARG A 31 -5.35 -25.71 19.27
N VAL A 32 -5.07 -27.00 19.42
CA VAL A 32 -4.99 -27.98 18.31
C VAL A 32 -6.37 -28.17 17.65
N VAL A 33 -7.42 -28.27 18.44
CA VAL A 33 -8.80 -28.44 17.96
C VAL A 33 -9.29 -27.16 17.25
N ILE A 34 -8.93 -26.00 17.79
CA ILE A 34 -9.26 -24.70 17.16
C ILE A 34 -8.51 -24.55 15.84
N ALA A 35 -7.22 -24.92 15.81
CA ALA A 35 -6.37 -24.87 14.64
C ALA A 35 -6.94 -25.73 13.50
N ASP A 36 -7.34 -26.97 13.80
CA ASP A 36 -7.96 -27.89 12.86
C ASP A 36 -9.30 -27.35 12.32
N ARG A 37 -10.22 -26.93 13.22
CA ARG A 37 -11.54 -26.38 12.85
C ARG A 37 -11.45 -25.15 11.95
N VAL A 38 -10.47 -24.28 12.16
CA VAL A 38 -10.29 -23.03 11.40
C VAL A 38 -9.38 -23.21 10.18
N GLY A 39 -8.67 -24.34 10.08
CA GLY A 39 -7.71 -24.63 9.01
C GLY A 39 -6.45 -23.77 9.09
N VAL A 40 -5.87 -23.63 10.29
CA VAL A 40 -4.61 -22.89 10.55
C VAL A 40 -3.65 -23.72 11.38
N SER A 41 -2.37 -23.32 11.43
CA SER A 41 -1.42 -23.91 12.38
C SER A 41 -1.69 -23.45 13.82
N CYS A 42 -1.29 -24.28 14.79
CA CYS A 42 -1.31 -23.94 16.22
C CYS A 42 -0.51 -22.66 16.55
N ASP A 43 0.58 -22.41 15.83
CA ASP A 43 1.34 -21.17 15.91
C ASP A 43 0.56 -19.95 15.43
N THR A 44 -0.21 -20.10 14.36
CA THR A 44 -1.09 -19.01 13.88
C THR A 44 -2.09 -18.63 14.97
N VAL A 45 -2.69 -19.61 15.65
CA VAL A 45 -3.56 -19.37 16.81
C VAL A 45 -2.81 -18.60 17.90
N ARG A 46 -1.58 -19.03 18.24
CA ARG A 46 -0.70 -18.35 19.22
C ARG A 46 -0.49 -16.88 18.91
N LEU A 47 -0.10 -16.61 17.65
CA LEU A 47 0.30 -15.29 17.19
C LEU A 47 -0.89 -14.35 17.17
N ILE A 48 -2.07 -14.86 16.82
CA ILE A 48 -3.31 -14.08 16.88
C ILE A 48 -3.68 -13.75 18.32
N SER A 49 -3.63 -14.72 19.25
CA SER A 49 -3.88 -14.46 20.68
C SER A 49 -2.88 -13.47 21.26
N LYS A 50 -1.60 -13.63 20.95
CA LYS A 50 -0.53 -12.72 21.38
C LYS A 50 -0.78 -11.31 20.86
N ARG A 51 -1.10 -11.17 19.57
CA ARG A 51 -1.40 -9.87 18.96
C ARG A 51 -2.62 -9.20 19.60
N TYR A 52 -3.67 -9.97 19.92
CA TYR A 52 -4.86 -9.47 20.61
C TYR A 52 -4.54 -8.89 21.99
N ALA A 53 -3.69 -9.57 22.75
CA ALA A 53 -3.21 -9.06 24.04
C ALA A 53 -2.35 -7.79 23.86
N GLU A 54 -1.45 -7.76 22.87
CA GLU A 54 -0.60 -6.59 22.58
C GLU A 54 -1.40 -5.37 22.12
N THR A 55 -2.56 -5.57 21.48
CA THR A 55 -3.47 -4.49 21.08
C THR A 55 -4.50 -4.13 22.15
N GLY A 56 -4.34 -4.61 23.38
CA GLY A 56 -5.26 -4.29 24.50
C GLY A 56 -6.67 -4.83 24.32
N GLY A 57 -6.85 -5.93 23.56
CA GLY A 57 -8.15 -6.50 23.26
C GLY A 57 -8.87 -5.87 22.06
N ASP A 58 -8.20 -5.02 21.27
CA ASP A 58 -8.79 -4.49 20.05
C ASP A 58 -8.87 -5.57 18.93
N VAL A 59 -10.10 -5.98 18.63
CA VAL A 59 -10.42 -6.95 17.57
C VAL A 59 -10.01 -6.42 16.19
N TRP A 60 -10.28 -5.15 15.89
CA TRP A 60 -9.99 -4.57 14.58
C TRP A 60 -8.48 -4.42 14.35
N ALA A 61 -7.75 -3.99 15.37
CA ALA A 61 -6.29 -3.91 15.31
C ALA A 61 -5.62 -5.29 15.15
N THR A 62 -6.25 -6.35 15.68
CA THR A 62 -5.76 -7.73 15.57
C THR A 62 -6.05 -8.36 14.21
N VAL A 63 -7.29 -8.21 13.74
CA VAL A 63 -7.79 -8.87 12.53
C VAL A 63 -7.38 -8.10 11.28
N GLY A 64 -7.19 -6.79 11.39
CA GLY A 64 -6.68 -5.91 10.33
C GLY A 64 -5.23 -6.20 9.92
N ARG A 65 -4.90 -5.81 8.68
CA ARG A 65 -3.50 -5.73 8.25
C ARG A 65 -2.89 -4.47 8.88
N LYS A 66 -1.74 -4.59 9.53
CA LYS A 66 -0.99 -3.42 10.00
C LYS A 66 -0.66 -2.53 8.79
N ALA A 67 -1.17 -1.29 8.79
CA ALA A 67 -0.82 -0.32 7.77
C ALA A 67 0.67 -0.04 7.86
N ARG A 68 1.36 -0.06 6.71
CA ARG A 68 2.77 0.29 6.66
C ARG A 68 2.87 1.81 6.57
N ALA A 69 3.67 2.43 7.42
CA ALA A 69 3.87 3.89 7.40
C ALA A 69 4.53 4.37 6.10
N LEU A 70 5.45 3.55 5.55
CA LEU A 70 6.20 3.87 4.33
C LEU A 70 6.10 2.70 3.33
N PRO A 71 6.13 2.97 2.02
CA PRO A 71 6.23 1.91 1.02
C PRO A 71 7.52 1.08 1.21
N PRO A 72 7.54 -0.19 0.76
CA PRO A 72 8.74 -1.03 0.82
C PRO A 72 9.96 -0.42 0.10
N VAL A 73 9.72 0.33 -0.98
CA VAL A 73 10.75 1.00 -1.77
C VAL A 73 10.46 2.50 -1.69
N PRO A 74 11.42 3.33 -1.26
CA PRO A 74 11.26 4.78 -1.29
C PRO A 74 11.08 5.25 -2.74
N SER A 75 10.16 6.18 -2.96
CA SER A 75 9.98 6.78 -4.28
C SER A 75 11.20 7.64 -4.62
N ALA A 76 11.84 7.36 -5.76
CA ALA A 76 12.88 8.24 -6.31
C ALA A 76 12.33 9.64 -6.65
N VAL A 77 11.02 9.71 -6.94
CA VAL A 77 10.31 10.97 -7.13
C VAL A 77 9.89 11.51 -5.76
N THR A 78 10.64 12.48 -5.24
CA THR A 78 10.29 13.24 -4.04
C THR A 78 9.35 14.41 -4.40
N GLY A 79 8.75 15.05 -3.40
CA GLY A 79 7.84 16.19 -3.63
C GLY A 79 8.51 17.37 -4.34
N GLU A 80 9.80 17.60 -4.09
CA GLU A 80 10.59 18.64 -4.75
C GLU A 80 10.87 18.28 -6.21
N VAL A 81 11.26 17.03 -6.48
CA VAL A 81 11.42 16.50 -7.84
C VAL A 81 10.13 16.63 -8.65
N GLU A 82 8.97 16.30 -8.04
CA GLU A 82 7.66 16.49 -8.68
C GLU A 82 7.41 17.98 -9.01
N ALA A 83 7.70 18.89 -8.08
CA ALA A 83 7.46 20.32 -8.28
C ALA A 83 8.32 20.91 -9.41
N ARG A 84 9.60 20.53 -9.47
CA ARG A 84 10.53 20.95 -10.52
C ARG A 84 10.14 20.38 -11.88
N LEU A 85 9.74 19.11 -11.94
CA LEU A 85 9.24 18.49 -13.17
C LEU A 85 8.00 19.23 -13.72
N ILE A 86 7.10 19.66 -12.85
CA ILE A 86 5.90 20.41 -13.25
C ILE A 86 6.27 21.81 -13.71
N ALA A 87 7.15 22.52 -13.00
CA ALA A 87 7.64 23.82 -13.42
C ALA A 87 8.27 23.75 -14.82
N LEU A 88 9.00 22.68 -15.10
CA LEU A 88 9.60 22.43 -16.41
C LEU A 88 8.54 22.14 -17.48
N ALA A 89 7.56 21.28 -17.17
CA ALA A 89 6.46 20.97 -18.10
C ALA A 89 5.56 22.17 -18.42
N CYS A 90 5.45 23.13 -17.51
CA CYS A 90 4.70 24.39 -17.71
C CYS A 90 5.55 25.50 -18.38
N SER A 91 6.84 25.26 -18.61
CA SER A 91 7.75 26.24 -19.21
C SER A 91 7.71 26.20 -20.75
N THR A 92 8.39 27.13 -21.41
CA THR A 92 8.44 27.16 -22.89
C THR A 92 9.28 26.00 -23.43
N PRO A 93 8.77 25.20 -24.39
CA PRO A 93 9.53 24.11 -24.97
C PRO A 93 10.78 24.63 -25.72
N PRO A 94 11.85 23.84 -25.80
CA PRO A 94 13.08 24.23 -26.48
C PRO A 94 12.85 24.49 -27.98
N LYS A 95 13.70 25.34 -28.56
CA LYS A 95 13.60 25.77 -29.97
C LYS A 95 13.45 24.57 -30.91
N GLY A 96 12.44 24.63 -31.78
CA GLY A 96 12.12 23.55 -32.74
C GLY A 96 10.98 22.62 -32.31
N HIS A 97 10.43 22.79 -31.10
CA HIS A 97 9.26 22.03 -30.63
C HIS A 97 8.09 22.96 -30.30
N ALA A 98 6.89 22.60 -30.77
CA ALA A 98 5.67 23.37 -30.51
C ALA A 98 5.04 23.09 -29.13
N ARG A 99 5.33 21.93 -28.53
CA ARG A 99 4.78 21.46 -27.24
C ARG A 99 5.74 20.51 -26.54
N TRP A 100 5.57 20.35 -25.23
CA TRP A 100 6.26 19.31 -24.49
C TRP A 100 5.73 17.92 -24.86
N SER A 101 6.64 16.97 -25.06
CA SER A 101 6.30 15.54 -25.15
C SER A 101 7.01 14.78 -24.04
N LEU A 102 6.46 13.64 -23.61
CA LEU A 102 7.07 12.84 -22.54
C LEU A 102 8.52 12.43 -22.84
N ARG A 103 8.82 12.08 -24.09
CA ARG A 103 10.18 11.75 -24.55
C ARG A 103 11.11 12.96 -24.59
N LEU A 104 10.57 14.16 -24.84
CA LEU A 104 11.34 15.40 -24.79
C LEU A 104 11.64 15.79 -23.35
N LEU A 105 10.67 15.62 -22.45
CA LEU A 105 10.83 15.83 -21.02
C LEU A 105 11.86 14.88 -20.43
N GLU A 106 11.81 13.59 -20.76
CA GLU A 106 12.80 12.59 -20.34
C GLU A 106 14.23 13.01 -20.71
N LYS A 107 14.47 13.31 -21.99
CA LYS A 107 15.79 13.78 -22.45
C LYS A 107 16.25 15.06 -21.76
N HIS A 108 15.33 15.97 -21.48
CA HIS A 108 15.66 17.25 -20.87
C HIS A 108 15.86 17.13 -19.36
N VAL A 109 15.08 16.28 -18.68
CA VAL A 109 15.24 15.93 -17.27
C VAL A 109 16.59 15.25 -17.03
N ALA A 110 17.01 14.36 -17.92
CA ALA A 110 18.34 13.74 -17.86
C ALA A 110 19.51 14.74 -18.01
N LEU A 111 19.25 15.94 -18.56
CA LEU A 111 20.25 17.01 -18.67
C LEU A 111 20.25 17.97 -17.46
N VAL A 112 19.23 17.90 -16.60
CA VAL A 112 19.08 18.75 -15.42
C VAL A 112 19.58 17.98 -14.20
N GLU A 113 20.74 18.37 -13.67
CA GLU A 113 21.40 17.65 -12.56
C GLU A 113 20.57 17.54 -11.26
N ASP A 114 19.54 18.37 -11.12
CA ASP A 114 18.70 18.47 -9.91
C ASP A 114 17.47 17.53 -9.94
N ILE A 115 17.31 16.73 -11.00
CA ILE A 115 16.22 15.76 -11.14
C ILE A 115 16.85 14.38 -11.42
N PRO A 116 16.48 13.32 -10.67
CA PRO A 116 16.98 11.98 -10.96
C PRO A 116 16.58 11.55 -12.37
N ASP A 117 17.31 10.61 -12.96
CA ASP A 117 16.93 10.05 -14.25
C ASP A 117 15.56 9.35 -14.12
N LEU A 118 14.59 9.81 -14.90
CA LEU A 118 13.20 9.38 -14.86
C LEU A 118 12.75 8.99 -16.26
N ASP A 119 12.38 7.72 -16.40
CA ASP A 119 11.76 7.22 -17.63
C ASP A 119 10.45 7.96 -17.94
N HIS A 120 10.14 8.09 -19.24
CA HIS A 120 8.92 8.76 -19.73
C HIS A 120 7.62 8.31 -19.04
N SER A 121 7.55 7.07 -18.57
CA SER A 121 6.37 6.48 -17.92
C SER A 121 6.20 6.98 -16.48
N THR A 122 7.31 7.23 -15.80
CA THR A 122 7.33 7.83 -14.47
C THR A 122 6.93 9.30 -14.56
N ILE A 123 7.47 10.03 -15.53
CA ILE A 123 7.09 11.42 -15.83
C ILE A 123 5.58 11.50 -16.12
N GLY A 124 5.07 10.63 -17.00
CA GLY A 124 3.64 10.59 -17.33
C GLY A 124 2.75 10.29 -16.10
N ARG A 125 3.19 9.41 -15.20
CA ARG A 125 2.46 9.11 -13.96
C ARG A 125 2.43 10.31 -13.01
N VAL A 126 3.54 11.04 -12.89
CA VAL A 126 3.64 12.24 -12.04
C VAL A 126 2.73 13.35 -12.58
N LEU A 127 2.79 13.63 -13.88
CA LEU A 127 1.95 14.64 -14.52
C LEU A 127 0.46 14.31 -14.42
N LYS A 128 0.10 13.04 -14.64
CA LYS A 128 -1.29 12.55 -14.50
C LYS A 128 -1.81 12.71 -13.06
N LYS A 129 -0.98 12.39 -12.05
CA LYS A 129 -1.34 12.54 -10.63
C LYS A 129 -1.67 13.99 -10.26
N ARG A 130 -1.06 14.97 -10.94
CA ARG A 130 -1.25 16.41 -10.69
C ARG A 130 -2.19 17.11 -11.70
N ASN A 131 -2.81 16.34 -12.60
CA ASN A 131 -3.68 16.86 -13.66
C ASN A 131 -2.99 17.90 -14.58
N CYS A 132 -1.66 17.85 -14.72
CA CYS A 132 -0.94 18.70 -15.65
C CYS A 132 -1.11 18.14 -17.07
N VAL A 133 -1.76 18.93 -17.92
CA VAL A 133 -1.84 18.67 -19.36
C VAL A 133 -0.61 19.30 -20.00
N LEU A 134 0.14 18.52 -20.78
CA LEU A 134 1.23 19.05 -21.59
C LEU A 134 0.63 19.99 -22.65
N MET A 135 0.90 21.28 -22.52
CA MET A 135 0.52 22.31 -23.51
C MET A 135 1.48 22.29 -24.69
#